data_AF-A0A836Q3L7-F1
#
_entry.id   AF-A0A836Q3L7-F1
#
_cell.length_a   1.000
_cell.length_b   1.000
_cell.length_c   1.000
_cell.angle_alpha   90.00
_cell.angle_beta   90.00
_cell.angle_gamma   90.00
#
_symmetry.space_group_name_H-M   'P 1'
#
loop_
_entity.id
_entity.type
_entity.pdbx_description
1 polymer ?
#
loop_
_entity_poly.entity_id
_entity_poly.type
_entity_poly.pdbx_seq_one_letter_code
_entity_poly.pdbx_strand_id
1 'polypeptide(L)'
;MVLSEVPKESSEAVSAVDAKKSSSLSLNEEGFSSKRWLAYFQENKKSCPQIVIPDKVSVSQIMRPPLIRSLQRFQIGETGEGKHLKKFATKMNDPVYEQCIDMFIKEEQHHARILAQMIASMDGTLLTWHWSDLVFIGLRRLLHLKTEIFVLLIAEVIGKCFYRTCSANLEDALLSDAFSLIVLDELGHLEFHCGFLRNQFENSPVFVRQFILICWSALFYCACHVFIADHKPALAALKVSPKQFRNDLYTTFRICSQRSLSLEPKDEREK
;
A
#
# COMPACT_ATOMS: atom_id res chain seq x y z
N MET A 1 6.66 -18.70 40.20
CA MET A 1 5.49 -18.39 39.34
C MET A 1 5.62 -16.92 38.96
N VAL A 2 6.38 -16.63 37.90
CA VAL A 2 6.57 -15.27 37.40
C VAL A 2 5.48 -15.07 36.36
N LEU A 3 4.48 -14.25 36.70
CA LEU A 3 3.51 -13.74 35.74
C LEU A 3 4.30 -12.88 34.74
N SER A 4 4.49 -13.40 33.53
CA SER A 4 4.99 -12.62 32.41
C SER A 4 3.91 -11.62 32.04
N GLU A 5 4.06 -10.37 32.47
CA GLU A 5 3.28 -9.25 31.94
C GLU A 5 3.60 -9.15 30.44
N VAL A 6 2.58 -9.42 29.61
CA VAL A 6 2.60 -9.09 28.19
C VAL A 6 2.76 -7.57 28.08
N PRO A 7 3.72 -7.05 27.30
CA PRO A 7 3.94 -5.60 27.20
C PRO A 7 2.66 -4.87 26.79
N LYS A 8 2.29 -3.84 27.54
CA LYS A 8 1.08 -3.02 27.32
C LYS A 8 1.00 -2.45 25.89
N GLU A 9 2.16 -2.21 25.27
CA GLU A 9 2.32 -1.72 23.89
C GLU A 9 1.80 -2.70 22.82
N SER A 10 1.94 -4.02 23.01
CA SER A 10 1.41 -5.00 22.04
C SER A 10 -0.12 -5.10 22.09
N SER A 11 -0.73 -4.80 23.24
CA SER A 11 -2.20 -4.79 23.39
C SER A 11 -2.83 -3.54 22.74
N GLU A 12 -2.16 -2.39 22.79
CA GLU A 12 -2.64 -1.15 22.17
C GLU A 12 -2.49 -1.19 20.65
N ALA A 13 -1.39 -1.75 20.14
CA ALA A 13 -1.20 -1.96 18.70
C ALA A 13 -2.27 -2.90 18.10
N VAL A 14 -2.58 -4.01 18.78
CA VAL A 14 -3.64 -4.95 18.35
C VAL A 14 -5.03 -4.30 18.39
N SER A 15 -5.34 -3.50 19.42
CA SER A 15 -6.60 -2.76 19.50
C SER A 15 -6.73 -1.68 18.41
N ALA A 16 -5.62 -1.01 18.06
CA ALA A 16 -5.60 -0.03 16.97
C ALA A 16 -5.76 -0.71 15.60
N VAL A 17 -5.15 -1.89 15.41
CA VAL A 17 -5.31 -2.75 14.23
C VAL A 17 -6.79 -3.11 14.01
N ASP A 18 -7.48 -3.59 15.04
CA ASP A 18 -8.87 -4.02 14.94
C ASP A 18 -9.84 -2.84 14.70
N ALA A 19 -9.62 -1.71 15.36
CA ALA A 19 -10.42 -0.50 15.18
C ALA A 19 -10.29 0.07 13.75
N LYS A 20 -9.06 0.10 13.22
CA LYS A 20 -8.79 0.63 11.87
C LYS A 20 -9.32 -0.29 10.78
N LYS A 21 -9.23 -1.62 10.98
CA LYS A 21 -9.83 -2.62 10.09
C LYS A 21 -11.36 -2.49 10.05
N SER A 22 -12.01 -2.34 11.21
CA SER A 22 -13.46 -2.14 11.31
C SER A 22 -13.92 -0.84 10.62
N SER A 23 -13.19 0.26 10.84
CA SER A 23 -13.46 1.54 10.16
C SER A 23 -13.37 1.41 8.63
N SER A 24 -12.30 0.80 8.11
CA SER A 24 -12.11 0.60 6.67
C SER A 24 -13.22 -0.26 6.03
N LEU A 25 -13.74 -1.26 6.74
CA LEU A 25 -14.84 -2.11 6.28
C LEU A 25 -16.18 -1.36 6.25
N SER A 26 -16.45 -0.49 7.24
CA SER A 26 -17.68 0.32 7.26
C SER A 26 -17.78 1.36 6.14
N LEU A 27 -16.63 1.74 5.54
CA LEU A 27 -16.60 2.66 4.41
C LEU A 27 -17.10 2.01 3.10
N ASN A 28 -17.25 0.69 3.04
CA ASN A 28 -17.60 0.00 1.80
C ASN A 28 -19.10 -0.03 1.44
N GLU A 29 -20.01 0.30 2.39
CA GLU A 29 -21.46 0.14 2.18
C GLU A 29 -22.14 1.33 1.47
N GLU A 30 -21.50 2.49 1.43
CA GLU A 30 -21.98 3.68 0.72
C GLU A 30 -20.95 4.13 -0.33
N GLY A 31 -21.42 4.70 -1.46
CA GLY A 31 -20.59 5.14 -2.58
C GLY A 31 -19.42 6.08 -2.21
N PHE A 32 -18.57 6.39 -3.19
CA PHE A 32 -17.38 7.22 -2.92
C PHE A 32 -17.76 8.62 -2.44
N SER A 33 -17.19 9.05 -1.31
CA SER A 33 -17.42 10.37 -0.74
C SER A 33 -16.10 10.96 -0.25
N SER A 34 -15.67 12.07 -0.89
CA SER A 34 -14.45 12.78 -0.52
C SER A 34 -14.47 13.25 0.93
N LYS A 35 -15.64 13.69 1.45
CA LYS A 35 -15.78 14.13 2.85
C LYS A 35 -15.51 13.00 3.84
N ARG A 36 -16.02 11.81 3.55
CA ARG A 36 -15.85 10.64 4.40
C ARG A 36 -14.41 10.16 4.41
N TRP A 37 -13.76 10.16 3.23
CA TRP A 37 -12.34 9.86 3.12
C TRP A 37 -11.45 10.91 3.79
N LEU A 38 -11.80 12.19 3.69
CA LEU A 38 -11.06 13.24 4.41
C LEU A 38 -11.16 13.02 5.92
N ALA A 39 -12.34 12.70 6.45
CA ALA A 39 -12.52 12.37 7.86
C ALA A 39 -11.70 11.13 8.25
N TYR A 40 -11.67 10.10 7.41
CA TYR A 40 -10.81 8.92 7.62
C TYR A 40 -9.34 9.30 7.74
N PHE A 41 -8.78 10.05 6.78
CA PHE A 41 -7.37 10.45 6.82
C PHE A 41 -7.06 11.35 8.03
N GLN A 42 -7.98 12.26 8.38
CA GLN A 42 -7.84 13.11 9.57
C GLN A 42 -7.82 12.30 10.86
N GLU A 43 -8.68 11.30 10.96
CA GLU A 43 -8.73 10.43 12.13
C GLU A 43 -7.52 9.50 12.18
N ASN A 44 -7.14 8.92 11.04
CA ASN A 44 -5.97 8.07 10.92
C ASN A 44 -4.70 8.81 11.37
N LYS A 45 -4.52 10.06 10.94
CA LYS A 45 -3.40 10.89 11.38
C LYS A 45 -3.38 11.13 12.90
N LYS A 46 -4.54 11.31 13.54
CA LYS A 46 -4.63 11.54 14.99
C LYS A 46 -4.35 10.27 15.80
N SER A 47 -4.85 9.15 15.29
CA SER A 47 -4.79 7.85 15.94
C SER A 47 -3.57 7.03 15.54
N CYS A 48 -2.71 7.55 14.65
CA CYS A 48 -1.48 6.90 14.20
C CYS A 48 -0.49 6.77 15.38
N PRO A 49 -0.14 5.54 15.80
CA PRO A 49 0.86 5.34 16.82
C PRO A 49 2.21 5.86 16.36
N GLN A 50 2.98 6.46 17.27
CA GLN A 50 4.34 6.87 16.93
C GLN A 50 5.23 5.63 16.76
N ILE A 51 5.68 5.39 15.53
CA ILE A 51 6.66 4.34 15.24
C ILE A 51 8.04 4.82 15.67
N VAL A 52 8.65 4.11 16.62
CA VAL A 52 10.03 4.35 17.06
C VAL A 52 10.89 3.19 16.58
N ILE A 53 11.69 3.43 15.54
CA ILE A 53 12.69 2.47 15.09
C ILE A 53 13.96 2.66 15.94
N PRO A 54 14.46 1.60 16.61
CA PRO A 54 15.67 1.71 17.43
C PRO A 54 16.92 1.87 16.54
N ASP A 55 17.99 2.44 17.10
CA ASP A 55 19.27 2.61 16.40
C ASP A 55 19.89 1.28 15.93
N LYS A 56 19.56 0.18 16.60
CA LYS A 56 20.01 -1.17 16.25
C LYS A 56 18.85 -2.15 16.35
N VAL A 57 18.71 -2.95 15.29
CA VAL A 57 17.68 -4.00 15.17
C VAL A 57 18.31 -5.39 15.15
N SER A 58 17.56 -6.36 15.64
CA SER A 58 17.90 -7.77 15.66
C SER A 58 17.54 -8.46 14.33
N VAL A 59 18.11 -7.97 13.24
CA VAL A 59 18.02 -8.60 11.90
C VAL A 59 19.32 -9.30 11.57
N SER A 60 19.25 -10.58 11.20
CA SER A 60 20.42 -11.39 10.85
C SER A 60 21.27 -10.75 9.74
N GLN A 61 22.59 -10.84 9.87
CA GLN A 61 23.53 -10.20 8.93
C GLN A 61 23.36 -10.69 7.47
N ILE A 62 22.91 -11.94 7.29
CA ILE A 62 22.65 -12.51 5.96
C ILE A 62 21.40 -11.88 5.31
N MET A 63 20.40 -11.50 6.12
CA MET A 63 19.15 -10.92 5.64
C MET A 63 19.26 -9.42 5.34
N ARG A 64 20.14 -8.69 6.04
CA ARG A 64 20.24 -7.23 5.93
C ARG A 64 20.49 -6.75 4.49
N PRO A 65 21.50 -7.22 3.74
CA PRO A 65 21.76 -6.68 2.40
C PRO A 65 20.59 -6.80 1.41
N PRO A 66 19.94 -7.97 1.22
CA PRO A 66 18.82 -8.06 0.29
C PRO A 66 17.57 -7.30 0.77
N LEU A 67 17.34 -7.24 2.09
CA LEU A 67 16.23 -6.48 2.66
C LEU A 67 16.45 -4.97 2.47
N ILE A 68 17.61 -4.44 2.88
CA ILE A 68 18.00 -3.04 2.67
C ILE A 68 17.81 -2.64 1.21
N ARG A 69 18.31 -3.44 0.26
CA ARG A 69 18.17 -3.18 -1.18
C ARG A 69 16.72 -2.99 -1.61
N SER A 70 15.81 -3.80 -1.05
CA SER A 70 14.38 -3.73 -1.35
C SER A 70 13.75 -2.50 -0.70
N LEU A 71 14.01 -2.28 0.59
CA LEU A 71 13.48 -1.13 1.32
C LEU A 71 13.93 0.20 0.73
N GLN A 72 15.17 0.30 0.24
CA GLN A 72 15.66 1.52 -0.42
C GLN A 72 14.79 1.91 -1.64
N ARG A 73 14.27 0.94 -2.38
CA ARG A 73 13.45 1.19 -3.57
C ARG A 73 12.06 1.65 -3.20
N PHE A 74 11.45 0.97 -2.23
CA PHE A 74 10.19 1.41 -1.64
C PHE A 74 10.31 2.81 -1.05
N GLN A 75 11.39 3.08 -0.30
CA GLN A 75 11.67 4.37 0.29
C GLN A 75 11.73 5.48 -0.76
N ILE A 76 12.39 5.28 -1.90
CA ILE A 76 12.36 6.29 -2.98
C ILE A 76 10.94 6.43 -3.54
N GLY A 77 10.24 5.32 -3.80
CA GLY A 77 8.88 5.33 -4.34
C GLY A 77 7.89 6.17 -3.50
N GLU A 78 8.02 6.09 -2.17
CA GLU A 78 7.16 6.76 -1.19
C GLU A 78 7.56 8.22 -0.89
N THR A 79 8.76 8.66 -1.29
CA THR A 79 9.17 10.08 -1.13
C THR A 79 8.48 11.05 -2.09
N GLY A 80 7.68 10.55 -3.04
CA GLY A 80 7.11 11.35 -4.10
C GLY A 80 6.30 12.55 -3.59
N GLU A 81 6.56 13.74 -4.15
CA GLU A 81 5.80 14.97 -3.83
C GLU A 81 4.35 14.97 -4.39
N GLY A 82 3.99 13.93 -5.16
CA GLY A 82 2.67 13.77 -5.75
C GLY A 82 2.24 14.88 -6.72
N LYS A 83 3.17 15.66 -7.31
CA LYS A 83 2.87 16.80 -8.20
C LYS A 83 1.81 16.50 -9.28
N HIS A 84 1.92 15.34 -9.94
CA HIS A 84 0.96 14.93 -10.97
C HIS A 84 -0.40 14.56 -10.38
N LEU A 85 -0.41 13.79 -9.29
CA LEU A 85 -1.61 13.42 -8.55
C LEU A 85 -2.36 14.65 -8.01
N LYS A 86 -1.65 15.65 -7.47
CA LYS A 86 -2.24 16.93 -7.06
C LYS A 86 -2.85 17.68 -8.25
N LYS A 87 -2.11 17.78 -9.36
CA LYS A 87 -2.63 18.38 -10.60
C LYS A 87 -3.86 17.64 -11.13
N PHE A 88 -3.93 16.32 -10.97
CA PHE A 88 -5.11 15.54 -11.27
C PHE A 88 -6.28 15.90 -10.35
N ALA A 89 -6.05 15.94 -9.04
CA ALA A 89 -7.07 16.28 -8.05
C ALA A 89 -7.67 17.68 -8.30
N THR A 90 -6.84 18.68 -8.60
CA THR A 90 -7.33 20.03 -8.94
C THR A 90 -8.24 20.03 -10.17
N LYS A 91 -7.96 19.19 -11.19
CA LYS A 91 -8.81 19.08 -12.38
C LYS A 91 -10.16 18.42 -12.12
N MET A 92 -10.31 17.69 -11.01
CA MET A 92 -11.58 17.07 -10.62
C MET A 92 -12.59 18.10 -10.08
N ASN A 93 -12.17 19.35 -9.83
CA ASN A 93 -13.00 20.41 -9.23
C ASN A 93 -13.70 19.98 -7.92
N ASP A 94 -13.05 19.11 -7.14
CA ASP A 94 -13.48 18.72 -5.80
C ASP A 94 -12.38 19.11 -4.79
N PRO A 95 -12.51 20.26 -4.11
CA PRO A 95 -11.53 20.73 -3.14
C PRO A 95 -11.37 19.80 -1.92
N VAL A 96 -12.35 18.94 -1.64
CA VAL A 96 -12.27 17.96 -0.55
C VAL A 96 -11.41 16.78 -0.99
N TYR A 97 -11.58 16.33 -2.24
CA TYR A 97 -10.73 15.28 -2.81
C TYR A 97 -9.26 15.73 -2.90
N GLU A 98 -9.00 16.98 -3.26
CA GLU A 98 -7.64 17.54 -3.25
C GLU A 98 -7.00 17.45 -1.85
N GLN A 99 -7.76 17.74 -0.80
CA GLN A 99 -7.30 17.56 0.57
C GLN A 99 -7.04 16.08 0.92
N CYS A 100 -7.87 15.15 0.47
CA CYS A 100 -7.61 13.71 0.64
C CYS A 100 -6.27 13.31 0.01
N ILE A 101 -6.00 13.77 -1.21
CA ILE A 101 -4.74 13.52 -1.91
C ILE A 101 -3.54 14.12 -1.15
N ASP A 102 -3.68 15.32 -0.61
CA ASP A 102 -2.65 15.94 0.22
C ASP A 102 -2.38 15.16 1.53
N MET A 103 -3.40 14.56 2.12
CA MET A 103 -3.24 13.73 3.32
C MET A 103 -2.62 12.38 2.98
N PHE A 104 -3.08 11.72 1.92
CA PHE A 104 -2.47 10.50 1.37
C PHE A 104 -0.97 10.69 1.13
N ILE A 105 -0.55 11.75 0.42
CA ILE A 105 0.87 12.03 0.15
C ILE A 105 1.67 12.20 1.46
N LYS A 106 1.07 12.77 2.52
CA LYS A 106 1.75 12.91 3.81
C LYS A 106 1.93 11.58 4.54
N GLU A 107 1.01 10.63 4.36
CA GLU A 107 1.12 9.26 4.88
C GLU A 107 2.23 8.50 4.13
N GLU A 108 2.26 8.56 2.80
CA GLU A 108 3.36 7.99 2.00
C GLU A 108 4.73 8.54 2.42
N GLN A 109 4.84 9.87 2.59
CA GLN A 109 6.06 10.51 3.09
C GLN A 109 6.38 10.13 4.53
N HIS A 110 5.41 9.67 5.31
CA HIS A 110 5.66 9.11 6.63
C HIS A 110 6.25 7.71 6.52
N HIS A 111 5.71 6.85 5.67
CA HIS A 111 6.25 5.52 5.37
C HIS A 111 7.70 5.62 4.89
N ALA A 112 7.99 6.53 3.96
CA ALA A 112 9.35 6.77 3.49
C ALA A 112 10.34 7.11 4.62
N ARG A 113 9.89 7.88 5.63
CA ARG A 113 10.72 8.21 6.81
C ARG A 113 10.94 7.00 7.70
N ILE A 114 9.92 6.17 7.91
CA ILE A 114 10.04 4.92 8.67
C ILE A 114 11.01 3.98 7.97
N LEU A 115 10.86 3.76 6.66
CA LEU A 115 11.75 2.93 5.87
C LEU A 115 13.20 3.44 5.92
N ALA A 116 13.41 4.75 5.87
CA ALA A 116 14.74 5.34 6.01
C ALA A 116 15.39 5.01 7.37
N GLN A 117 14.61 5.07 8.46
CA GLN A 117 15.09 4.68 9.79
C GLN A 117 15.39 3.17 9.87
N MET A 118 14.55 2.31 9.28
CA MET A 118 14.80 0.86 9.21
C MET A 118 16.07 0.53 8.43
N ILE A 119 16.32 1.23 7.33
CA ILE A 119 17.55 1.07 6.55
C ILE A 119 18.76 1.47 7.39
N ALA A 120 18.69 2.62 8.08
CA ALA A 120 19.77 3.11 8.94
C ALA A 120 20.07 2.17 10.11
N SER A 121 19.05 1.60 10.77
CA SER A 121 19.23 0.68 11.90
C SER A 121 19.85 -0.67 11.53
N MET A 122 19.85 -0.99 10.22
CA MET A 122 20.54 -2.13 9.63
C MET A 122 21.91 -1.77 9.02
N ASP A 123 22.44 -0.57 9.30
CA ASP A 123 23.69 -0.03 8.77
C ASP A 123 23.68 0.21 7.24
N GLY A 124 22.49 0.40 6.67
CA GLY A 124 22.30 0.74 5.26
C GLY A 124 22.32 2.25 5.00
N THR A 125 22.53 2.61 3.73
CA THR A 125 22.43 4.00 3.24
C THR A 125 21.19 4.17 2.36
N LEU A 126 20.70 5.38 2.16
CA LEU A 126 19.58 5.61 1.24
C LEU A 126 20.06 5.59 -0.21
N LEU A 127 19.23 5.08 -1.11
CA LEU A 127 19.43 5.29 -2.53
C LEU A 127 18.95 6.70 -2.88
N THR A 128 19.70 7.39 -3.73
CA THR A 128 19.30 8.70 -4.26
C THR A 128 18.43 8.57 -5.50
N TRP A 129 18.48 7.43 -6.18
CA TRP A 129 17.78 7.18 -7.43
C TRP A 129 17.69 5.69 -7.76
N HIS A 130 16.58 5.28 -8.39
CA HIS A 130 16.45 3.96 -8.99
C HIS A 130 15.71 4.00 -10.34
N TRP A 131 16.10 3.14 -11.29
CA TRP A 131 15.56 3.15 -12.66
C TRP A 131 14.10 2.72 -12.74
N SER A 132 13.66 1.84 -11.82
CA SER A 132 12.24 1.43 -11.73
C SER A 132 11.35 2.64 -11.51
N ASP A 133 11.83 3.65 -10.77
CA ASP A 133 11.07 4.86 -10.50
C ASP A 133 10.88 5.66 -11.77
N LEU A 134 11.88 5.73 -12.65
CA LEU A 134 11.70 6.36 -13.97
C LEU A 134 10.69 5.62 -14.84
N VAL A 135 10.65 4.28 -14.78
CA VAL A 135 9.66 3.49 -15.52
C VAL A 135 8.26 3.69 -14.94
N PHE A 136 8.10 3.66 -13.62
CA PHE A 136 6.83 3.94 -12.97
C PHE A 136 6.36 5.38 -13.22
N ILE A 137 7.26 6.37 -13.14
CA ILE A 137 6.98 7.76 -13.47
C ILE A 137 6.62 7.90 -14.95
N GLY A 138 7.34 7.25 -15.86
CA GLY A 138 7.05 7.25 -17.29
C GLY A 138 5.68 6.65 -17.59
N LEU A 139 5.37 5.49 -17.02
CA LEU A 139 4.09 4.81 -17.16
C LEU A 139 2.93 5.65 -16.61
N ARG A 140 3.12 6.32 -15.45
CA ARG A 140 2.15 7.27 -14.88
C ARG A 140 1.92 8.47 -15.81
N ARG A 141 2.96 8.94 -16.51
CA ARG A 141 2.90 10.13 -17.37
C ARG A 141 2.34 9.88 -18.78
N LEU A 142 2.49 8.68 -19.31
CA LEU A 142 2.06 8.35 -20.68
C LEU A 142 0.55 8.11 -20.83
N LEU A 143 -0.19 7.98 -19.72
CA LEU A 143 -1.56 7.49 -19.74
C LEU A 143 -2.55 8.54 -19.20
N HIS A 144 -3.81 8.49 -19.67
CA HIS A 144 -4.88 9.39 -19.20
C HIS A 144 -5.03 9.32 -17.68
N LEU A 145 -5.58 10.39 -17.09
CA LEU A 145 -5.67 10.61 -15.64
C LEU A 145 -6.22 9.43 -14.81
N LYS A 146 -7.20 8.67 -15.31
CA LYS A 146 -7.75 7.48 -14.62
C LYS A 146 -6.72 6.35 -14.49
N THR A 147 -5.81 6.26 -15.44
CA THR A 147 -4.74 5.26 -15.46
C THR A 147 -3.63 5.60 -14.48
N GLU A 148 -3.43 6.88 -14.15
CA GLU A 148 -2.48 7.29 -13.11
C GLU A 148 -2.87 6.71 -11.74
N ILE A 149 -4.15 6.84 -11.34
CA ILE A 149 -4.69 6.25 -10.10
C ILE A 149 -4.59 4.73 -10.12
N PHE A 150 -4.82 4.09 -11.27
CA PHE A 150 -4.66 2.65 -11.38
C PHE A 150 -3.19 2.20 -11.21
N VAL A 151 -2.23 2.94 -11.77
CA VAL A 151 -0.80 2.63 -11.57
C VAL A 151 -0.39 2.84 -10.11
N LEU A 152 -0.98 3.80 -9.41
CA LEU A 152 -0.84 3.91 -7.95
C LEU A 152 -1.42 2.69 -7.25
N LEU A 153 -2.65 2.28 -7.57
CA LEU A 153 -3.28 1.07 -7.02
C LEU A 153 -2.41 -0.19 -7.20
N ILE A 154 -1.71 -0.33 -8.34
CA ILE A 154 -0.75 -1.44 -8.52
C ILE A 154 0.39 -1.35 -7.50
N ALA A 155 0.95 -0.17 -7.29
CA ALA A 155 2.04 0.05 -6.34
C ALA A 155 1.60 -0.28 -4.90
N GLU A 156 0.42 0.19 -4.49
CA GLU A 156 -0.24 -0.09 -3.20
C GLU A 156 -0.43 -1.60 -2.97
N VAL A 157 -0.93 -2.33 -3.99
CA VAL A 157 -1.09 -3.80 -3.88
C VAL A 157 0.26 -4.48 -3.64
N ILE A 158 1.31 -4.03 -4.36
CA ILE A 158 2.65 -4.59 -4.24
C ILE A 158 3.27 -4.24 -2.88
N GLY A 159 3.20 -2.97 -2.46
CA GLY A 159 3.69 -2.45 -1.18
C GLY A 159 3.07 -3.19 -0.02
N LYS A 160 1.73 -3.16 0.09
CA LYS A 160 0.98 -3.93 1.08
C LYS A 160 1.40 -5.39 1.17
N CYS A 161 1.48 -6.10 0.04
CA CYS A 161 1.86 -7.52 0.04
C CYS A 161 3.29 -7.73 0.53
N PHE A 162 4.22 -6.87 0.12
CA PHE A 162 5.61 -6.92 0.55
C PHE A 162 5.77 -6.59 2.04
N TYR A 163 5.12 -5.54 2.53
CA TYR A 163 5.15 -5.16 3.95
C TYR A 163 4.50 -6.21 4.84
N ARG A 164 3.38 -6.79 4.41
CA ARG A 164 2.79 -7.95 5.12
C ARG A 164 3.76 -9.13 5.17
N THR A 165 4.52 -9.35 4.10
CA THR A 165 5.54 -10.41 4.05
C THR A 165 6.68 -10.10 5.03
N CYS A 166 7.13 -8.85 5.11
CA CYS A 166 8.15 -8.42 6.06
C CYS A 166 7.66 -8.58 7.51
N SER A 167 6.48 -8.04 7.83
CA SER A 167 5.83 -8.18 9.14
C SER A 167 5.75 -9.65 9.59
N ALA A 168 5.32 -10.55 8.71
CA ALA A 168 5.12 -11.95 9.09
C ALA A 168 6.40 -12.79 9.22
N ASN A 169 7.54 -12.35 8.66
CA ASN A 169 8.75 -13.19 8.55
C ASN A 169 10.01 -12.57 9.16
N LEU A 170 9.95 -11.33 9.66
CA LEU A 170 11.04 -10.73 10.42
C LEU A 170 11.04 -11.22 11.87
N GLU A 171 12.24 -11.52 12.37
CA GLU A 171 12.44 -11.94 13.77
C GLU A 171 12.40 -10.75 14.73
N ASP A 172 12.71 -9.54 14.24
CA ASP A 172 12.68 -8.31 15.03
C ASP A 172 11.23 -7.81 15.17
N ALA A 173 10.70 -7.86 16.39
CA ALA A 173 9.32 -7.49 16.69
C ALA A 173 9.01 -6.02 16.38
N LEU A 174 9.95 -5.10 16.62
CA LEU A 174 9.75 -3.68 16.39
C LEU A 174 9.64 -3.37 14.89
N LEU A 175 10.48 -4.00 14.07
CA LEU A 175 10.33 -3.89 12.63
C LEU A 175 9.04 -4.55 12.13
N SER A 176 8.68 -5.71 12.68
CA SER A 176 7.44 -6.40 12.34
C SER A 176 6.21 -5.54 12.62
N ASP A 177 6.15 -4.89 13.79
CA ASP A 177 5.07 -3.99 14.18
C ASP A 177 5.01 -2.76 13.30
N ALA A 178 6.16 -2.16 12.99
CA ALA A 178 6.23 -1.01 12.09
C ALA A 178 5.72 -1.34 10.68
N PHE A 179 6.09 -2.50 10.11
CA PHE A 179 5.50 -2.95 8.84
C PHE A 179 4.01 -3.22 8.96
N SER A 180 3.55 -3.77 10.08
CA SER A 180 2.13 -4.02 10.32
C SER A 180 1.31 -2.72 10.33
N LEU A 181 1.87 -1.65 10.91
CA LEU A 181 1.26 -0.33 10.90
C LEU A 181 1.20 0.27 9.50
N ILE A 182 2.27 0.17 8.71
CA ILE A 182 2.26 0.58 7.29
C ILE A 182 1.18 -0.20 6.52
N VAL A 183 1.09 -1.52 6.70
CA VAL A 183 0.04 -2.35 6.06
C VAL A 183 -1.37 -1.87 6.37
N LEU A 184 -1.62 -1.28 7.54
CA LEU A 184 -2.94 -0.71 7.85
C LEU A 184 -3.25 0.57 7.07
N ASP A 185 -2.25 1.41 6.82
CA ASP A 185 -2.41 2.59 5.96
C ASP A 185 -2.70 2.16 4.52
N GLU A 186 -1.90 1.23 4.00
CA GLU A 186 -2.04 0.67 2.65
C GLU A 186 -3.41 0.02 2.41
N LEU A 187 -4.01 -0.60 3.44
CA LEU A 187 -5.38 -1.09 3.37
C LEU A 187 -6.38 0.05 3.14
N GLY A 188 -6.24 1.16 3.87
CA GLY A 188 -7.06 2.35 3.70
C GLY A 188 -6.88 2.98 2.31
N HIS A 189 -5.65 3.06 1.84
CA HIS A 189 -5.30 3.60 0.52
C HIS A 189 -5.88 2.76 -0.63
N LEU A 190 -5.79 1.43 -0.54
CA LEU A 190 -6.44 0.53 -1.49
C LEU A 190 -7.96 0.75 -1.57
N GLU A 191 -8.63 0.84 -0.42
CA GLU A 191 -10.08 1.09 -0.38
C GLU A 191 -10.43 2.48 -0.92
N PHE A 192 -9.61 3.49 -0.62
CA PHE A 192 -9.75 4.85 -1.15
C PHE A 192 -9.67 4.89 -2.67
N HIS A 193 -8.64 4.27 -3.25
CA HIS A 193 -8.45 4.22 -4.69
C HIS A 193 -9.47 3.31 -5.39
N CYS A 194 -9.83 2.17 -4.80
CA CYS A 194 -10.87 1.30 -5.35
C CYS A 194 -12.22 2.01 -5.39
N GLY A 195 -12.61 2.67 -4.30
CA GLY A 195 -13.86 3.44 -4.24
C GLY A 195 -13.88 4.58 -5.25
N PHE A 196 -12.76 5.31 -5.39
CA PHE A 196 -12.64 6.38 -6.38
C PHE A 196 -12.80 5.84 -7.80
N LEU A 197 -12.07 4.78 -8.17
CA LEU A 197 -12.14 4.18 -9.50
C LEU A 197 -13.55 3.63 -9.79
N ARG A 198 -14.19 3.01 -8.79
CA ARG A 198 -15.57 2.52 -8.88
C ARG A 198 -16.53 3.63 -9.31
N ASN A 199 -16.49 4.77 -8.61
CA ASN A 199 -17.29 5.95 -8.93
C ASN A 199 -17.00 6.47 -10.36
N GLN A 200 -15.73 6.46 -10.77
CA GLN A 200 -15.32 6.93 -12.10
C GLN A 200 -15.72 6.02 -13.26
N PHE A 201 -16.10 4.77 -12.98
CA PHE A 201 -16.54 3.79 -13.97
C PHE A 201 -18.00 3.35 -13.81
N GLU A 202 -18.74 3.93 -12.86
CA GLU A 202 -20.13 3.56 -12.57
C GLU A 202 -21.04 3.63 -13.81
N ASN A 203 -20.92 4.72 -14.58
CA ASN A 203 -21.69 4.94 -15.80
C ASN A 203 -21.12 4.22 -17.04
N SER A 204 -20.04 3.44 -16.88
CA SER A 204 -19.41 2.75 -18.01
C SER A 204 -20.11 1.42 -18.31
N PRO A 205 -20.35 1.09 -19.60
CA PRO A 205 -20.90 -0.21 -19.97
C PRO A 205 -20.03 -1.37 -19.48
N VAL A 206 -20.65 -2.51 -19.15
CA VAL A 206 -19.94 -3.70 -18.62
C VAL A 206 -18.83 -4.16 -19.56
N PHE A 207 -19.04 -4.14 -20.88
CA PHE A 207 -18.01 -4.54 -21.85
C PHE A 207 -16.77 -3.64 -21.82
N VAL A 208 -16.94 -2.33 -21.59
CA VAL A 208 -15.83 -1.39 -21.44
C VAL A 208 -15.04 -1.72 -20.18
N ARG A 209 -15.75 -1.98 -19.08
CA ARG A 209 -15.14 -2.35 -17.79
C ARG A 209 -14.36 -3.67 -17.89
N GLN A 210 -14.88 -4.66 -18.62
CA GLN A 210 -14.16 -5.91 -18.90
C GLN A 210 -12.92 -5.70 -19.78
N PHE A 211 -13.00 -4.86 -20.80
CA PHE A 211 -11.83 -4.52 -21.62
C PHE A 211 -10.74 -3.84 -20.78
N ILE A 212 -11.13 -2.89 -19.93
CA ILE A 212 -10.22 -2.23 -18.99
C ILE A 212 -9.59 -3.26 -18.04
N LEU A 213 -10.37 -4.19 -17.49
CA LEU A 213 -9.85 -5.25 -16.63
C LEU A 213 -8.75 -6.07 -17.31
N ILE A 214 -8.91 -6.39 -18.60
CA ILE A 214 -7.88 -7.13 -19.37
C ILE A 214 -6.60 -6.29 -19.48
N CYS A 215 -6.70 -5.03 -19.89
CA CYS A 215 -5.54 -4.14 -20.00
C CYS A 215 -4.83 -3.94 -18.65
N TRP A 216 -5.61 -3.73 -17.59
CA TRP A 216 -5.14 -3.57 -16.23
C TRP A 216 -4.44 -4.83 -15.71
N SER A 217 -5.02 -6.00 -15.98
CA SER A 217 -4.42 -7.29 -15.62
C SER A 217 -3.08 -7.49 -16.32
N ALA A 218 -2.99 -7.20 -17.61
CA ALA A 218 -1.73 -7.30 -18.35
C ALA A 218 -0.65 -6.41 -17.74
N LEU A 219 -0.98 -5.14 -17.46
CA LEU A 219 -0.04 -4.20 -16.85
C LEU A 219 0.41 -4.65 -15.45
N PHE A 220 -0.54 -5.08 -14.62
CA PHE A 220 -0.27 -5.59 -13.28
C PHE A 220 0.65 -6.81 -13.32
N TYR A 221 0.36 -7.80 -14.16
CA TYR A 221 1.19 -9.00 -14.26
C TYR A 221 2.62 -8.66 -14.72
N CYS A 222 2.79 -7.75 -15.68
CA CYS A 222 4.11 -7.26 -16.08
C CYS A 222 4.84 -6.61 -14.89
N ALA A 223 4.19 -5.71 -14.15
CA ALA A 223 4.77 -5.07 -12.97
C ALA A 223 5.16 -6.08 -11.88
N CYS A 224 4.29 -7.05 -11.57
CA CYS A 224 4.56 -8.11 -10.62
C CYS A 224 5.74 -8.99 -11.04
N HIS A 225 5.84 -9.34 -12.32
CA HIS A 225 6.97 -10.12 -12.82
C HIS A 225 8.31 -9.40 -12.64
N VAL A 226 8.35 -8.11 -13.00
CA VAL A 226 9.54 -7.27 -12.80
C VAL A 226 9.88 -7.15 -11.31
N PHE A 227 8.87 -6.86 -10.47
CA PHE A 227 9.05 -6.73 -9.02
C PHE A 227 9.62 -8.01 -8.40
N ILE A 228 9.00 -9.17 -8.66
CA ILE A 228 9.42 -10.46 -8.11
C ILE A 228 10.85 -10.81 -8.54
N ALA A 229 11.20 -10.60 -9.82
CA ALA A 229 12.53 -10.90 -10.32
C ALA A 229 13.60 -10.08 -9.58
N ASP A 230 13.29 -8.81 -9.36
CA ASP A 230 14.20 -7.84 -8.76
C ASP A 230 14.28 -7.94 -7.23
N HIS A 231 13.21 -8.38 -6.57
CA HIS A 231 13.12 -8.57 -5.10
C HIS A 231 13.32 -10.02 -4.66
N LYS A 232 13.63 -10.93 -5.59
CA LYS A 232 13.87 -12.36 -5.32
C LYS A 232 14.84 -12.61 -4.15
N PRO A 233 15.98 -11.91 -4.02
CA PRO A 233 16.89 -12.11 -2.89
C PRO A 233 16.25 -11.78 -1.53
N ALA A 234 15.43 -10.73 -1.46
CA ALA A 234 14.74 -10.35 -0.23
C ALA A 234 13.65 -11.36 0.14
N LEU A 235 12.85 -11.79 -0.84
CA LEU A 235 11.86 -12.84 -0.64
C LEU A 235 12.51 -14.14 -0.14
N ALA A 236 13.66 -14.52 -0.72
CA ALA A 236 14.42 -15.68 -0.28
C ALA A 236 14.95 -15.52 1.16
N ALA A 237 15.46 -14.34 1.52
CA ALA A 237 15.90 -14.03 2.88
C ALA A 237 14.74 -14.08 3.90
N LEU A 238 13.56 -13.63 3.50
CA LEU A 238 12.30 -13.74 4.26
C LEU A 238 11.68 -15.15 4.21
N LYS A 239 12.36 -16.14 3.60
CA LYS A 239 11.91 -17.53 3.46
C LYS A 239 10.57 -17.69 2.74
N VAL A 240 10.21 -16.73 1.87
CA VAL A 240 8.98 -16.75 1.07
C VAL A 240 9.27 -17.16 -0.36
N SER A 241 8.51 -18.13 -0.86
CA SER A 241 8.63 -18.56 -2.25
C SER A 241 8.04 -17.51 -3.22
N PRO A 242 8.66 -17.26 -4.38
CA PRO A 242 8.10 -16.37 -5.39
C PRO A 242 6.68 -16.76 -5.85
N LYS A 243 6.35 -18.06 -5.82
CA LYS A 243 5.02 -18.57 -6.17
C LYS A 243 3.98 -18.16 -5.15
N GLN A 244 4.29 -18.29 -3.86
CA GLN A 244 3.40 -17.87 -2.78
C GLN A 244 3.15 -16.36 -2.86
N PHE A 245 4.22 -15.56 -2.94
CA PHE A 245 4.11 -14.11 -3.05
C PHE A 245 3.28 -13.67 -4.26
N ARG A 246 3.48 -14.31 -5.42
CA ARG A 246 2.68 -14.05 -6.63
C ARG A 246 1.19 -14.36 -6.41
N ASN A 247 0.85 -15.45 -5.73
CA ASN A 247 -0.55 -15.79 -5.46
C ASN A 247 -1.22 -14.74 -4.56
N ASP A 248 -0.49 -14.21 -3.57
CA ASP A 248 -0.98 -13.15 -2.68
C ASP A 248 -1.23 -11.85 -3.45
N LEU A 249 -0.30 -11.47 -4.33
CA LEU A 249 -0.45 -10.34 -5.25
C LEU A 249 -1.70 -10.50 -6.12
N TYR A 250 -1.85 -11.67 -6.76
CA TYR A 250 -2.93 -11.90 -7.72
C TYR A 250 -4.30 -11.92 -7.05
N THR A 251 -4.37 -12.51 -5.85
CA THR A 251 -5.60 -12.52 -5.04
C THR A 251 -5.99 -11.11 -4.64
N THR A 252 -5.03 -10.33 -4.12
CA THR A 252 -5.28 -8.94 -3.70
C THR A 252 -5.71 -8.08 -4.90
N PHE A 253 -5.00 -8.18 -6.03
CA PHE A 253 -5.34 -7.44 -7.25
C PHE A 253 -6.71 -7.81 -7.80
N ARG A 254 -7.05 -9.10 -7.85
CA ARG A 254 -8.36 -9.55 -8.34
C ARG A 254 -9.48 -8.87 -7.55
N ILE A 255 -9.39 -8.88 -6.22
CA ILE A 255 -10.37 -8.22 -5.33
C ILE A 255 -10.43 -6.71 -5.64
N CYS A 256 -9.29 -6.02 -5.66
CA CYS A 256 -9.24 -4.57 -5.88
C CYS A 256 -9.79 -4.17 -7.26
N SER A 257 -9.43 -4.92 -8.31
CA SER A 257 -9.87 -4.68 -9.69
C SER A 257 -11.38 -4.93 -9.88
N GLN A 258 -11.93 -5.97 -9.25
CA GLN A 258 -13.36 -6.28 -9.31
C GLN A 258 -14.19 -5.21 -8.61
N ARG A 259 -13.73 -4.76 -7.44
CA ARG A 259 -14.32 -3.63 -6.69
C ARG A 259 -14.25 -2.33 -7.48
N SER A 260 -13.07 -1.99 -7.99
CA SER A 260 -12.81 -0.77 -8.77
C SER A 260 -13.65 -0.66 -10.04
N LEU A 261 -14.08 -1.79 -10.60
CA LEU A 261 -14.85 -1.85 -11.84
C LEU A 261 -16.31 -2.28 -11.61
N SER A 262 -16.77 -2.42 -10.37
CA SER A 262 -18.12 -2.93 -10.05
C SER A 262 -18.45 -4.21 -10.84
N LEU A 263 -17.50 -5.14 -10.94
CA LEU A 263 -17.63 -6.43 -11.62
C LEU A 263 -17.79 -7.59 -10.63
N GLU A 264 -18.02 -7.28 -9.35
CA GLU A 264 -18.35 -8.26 -8.33
C GLU A 264 -19.66 -8.97 -8.72
N PRO A 265 -19.75 -10.31 -8.55
CA PRO A 265 -21.03 -11.00 -8.69
C PRO A 265 -22.02 -10.34 -7.74
N LYS A 266 -23.20 -9.91 -8.22
CA LYS A 266 -24.28 -9.56 -7.30
C LYS A 266 -24.57 -10.80 -6.47
N ASP A 267 -24.41 -10.71 -5.16
CA ASP A 267 -24.76 -11.80 -4.25
C ASP A 267 -26.27 -12.07 -4.45
N GLU A 268 -26.64 -13.22 -5.01
CA GLU A 268 -28.04 -13.64 -5.21
C GLU A 268 -28.73 -14.01 -3.88
N ARG A 269 -28.36 -13.35 -2.78
CA ARG A 269 -28.89 -13.56 -1.42
C ARG A 269 -29.86 -12.47 -0.96
N GLU A 270 -30.40 -11.71 -1.90
CA GLU A 270 -31.63 -10.94 -1.72
C GLU A 270 -32.61 -11.26 -2.86
N LYS A 271 -33.22 -12.45 -2.77
CA LYS A 271 -34.53 -12.76 -3.34
C LYS A 271 -35.31 -13.61 -2.35
#